data_AF-A0A8C5AB94-F1
#
_entry.id   AF-A0A8C5AB94-F1
#
_cell.length_a   1.000
_cell.length_b   1.000
_cell.length_c   1.000
_cell.angle_alpha   90.00
_cell.angle_beta   90.00
_cell.angle_gamma   90.00
#
_symmetry.space_group_name_H-M   'P 1'
#
loop_
_entity.id
_entity.type
_entity.pdbx_description
1 polymer ?
#
loop_
_entity_poly.entity_id
_entity_poly.type
_entity_poly.pdbx_seq_one_letter_code
_entity_poly.pdbx_strand_id
1 'polypeptide(L)'
;MEVCSSDGFNVTLREFGCEQCLLSRPDGSSSFIQGVKERSQEQCVRETCEASLLSSLHPRSSLTLILQVLHNDGSLLSCFLNAACMAFMDAGLPMSCLFCGVTCAIASDGQVITDPTATQEKESRALLTFAIDSTEQKVLMSSTKGSFSVHELQECIAISQMASEKIFQFYRESVQRRYSKTL
;
A
#
# COMPACT_ATOMS: atom_id res chain seq x y z
N MET A 1 6.56 -13.46 -17.09
CA MET A 1 7.50 -13.88 -16.02
C MET A 1 8.87 -14.01 -16.66
N GLU A 2 9.54 -12.89 -16.91
CA GLU A 2 10.93 -12.91 -17.36
C GLU A 2 11.82 -12.62 -16.14
N VAL A 3 12.66 -13.60 -15.80
CA VAL A 3 13.68 -13.46 -14.77
C VAL A 3 14.99 -13.11 -15.48
N CYS A 4 15.21 -11.83 -15.72
CA CYS A 4 16.50 -11.35 -16.23
C CYS A 4 17.49 -11.25 -15.06
N SER A 5 18.52 -12.07 -15.11
CA SER A 5 19.69 -11.98 -14.23
C SER A 5 20.61 -10.88 -14.74
N SER A 6 20.85 -9.84 -13.94
CA SER A 6 21.92 -8.87 -14.18
C SER A 6 22.47 -8.35 -12.85
N ASP A 7 23.79 -8.38 -12.75
CA ASP A 7 24.63 -8.05 -11.61
C ASP A 7 24.31 -6.71 -10.92
N GLY A 8 24.27 -6.75 -9.58
CA GLY A 8 24.15 -5.58 -8.72
C GLY A 8 23.24 -5.84 -7.53
N PHE A 9 23.82 -5.95 -6.32
CA PHE A 9 23.05 -6.03 -5.07
C PHE A 9 22.31 -4.71 -4.83
N ASN A 10 21.05 -4.67 -5.23
CA ASN A 10 20.04 -3.71 -4.77
C ASN A 10 18.67 -4.34 -5.02
N VAL A 11 17.79 -4.36 -4.01
CA VAL A 11 16.35 -4.53 -4.23
C VAL A 11 15.85 -3.23 -4.86
N THR A 12 16.18 -3.03 -6.12
CA THR A 12 15.60 -1.94 -6.90
C THR A 12 14.23 -2.41 -7.34
N LEU A 13 13.16 -1.99 -6.64
CA LEU A 13 11.90 -1.80 -7.35
C LEU A 13 12.24 -0.87 -8.52
N ARG A 14 12.14 -1.39 -9.74
CA ARG A 14 12.30 -0.55 -10.93
C ARG A 14 11.22 0.52 -10.89
N GLU A 15 11.56 1.70 -11.43
CA GLU A 15 10.62 2.80 -11.63
C GLU A 15 9.27 2.26 -12.14
N PHE A 16 8.19 2.81 -11.59
CA PHE A 16 6.82 2.61 -12.08
C PHE A 16 6.76 2.79 -13.60
N GLY A 17 6.89 1.67 -14.33
CA GLY A 17 6.58 1.54 -15.73
C GLY A 17 5.14 1.08 -15.86
N CYS A 18 4.22 2.03 -15.95
CA CYS A 18 2.85 1.74 -16.37
C CYS A 18 2.87 1.41 -17.86
N GLU A 19 3.24 0.18 -18.22
CA GLU A 19 3.00 -0.35 -19.56
C GLU A 19 1.54 -0.76 -19.67
N GLN A 20 0.64 0.21 -19.81
CA GLN A 20 -0.65 -0.04 -20.44
C GLN A 20 -0.95 1.05 -21.45
N CYS A 21 -1.02 0.61 -22.71
CA CYS A 21 -1.84 1.22 -23.76
C CYS A 21 -3.26 1.41 -23.23
N LEU A 22 -3.53 2.55 -22.61
CA LEU A 22 -4.89 3.03 -22.44
C LEU A 22 -5.41 3.37 -23.83
N LEU A 23 -6.35 2.56 -24.31
CA LEU A 23 -7.28 2.93 -25.36
C LEU A 23 -7.82 4.33 -25.02
N SER A 24 -7.47 5.26 -25.89
CA SER A 24 -7.48 6.70 -25.71
C SER A 24 -8.87 7.25 -25.41
N ARG A 25 -8.98 8.18 -24.46
CA ARG A 25 -10.00 9.24 -24.57
C ARG A 25 -9.53 10.25 -25.63
N PRO A 26 -10.45 10.84 -26.42
CA PRO A 26 -10.13 11.64 -27.62
C PRO A 26 -9.58 13.05 -27.35
N ASP A 27 -9.33 13.40 -26.09
CA ASP A 27 -8.93 14.73 -25.61
C ASP A 27 -7.42 14.91 -25.39
N GLY A 28 -6.61 13.88 -25.69
CA GLY A 28 -5.17 14.05 -25.95
C GLY A 28 -4.32 14.60 -24.79
N SER A 29 -4.85 14.62 -23.56
CA SER A 29 -4.10 15.05 -22.37
C SER A 29 -3.76 13.86 -21.48
N SER A 30 -2.64 13.21 -21.80
CA SER A 30 -1.93 12.33 -20.87
C SER A 30 -0.77 13.12 -20.27
N SER A 31 -0.94 13.68 -19.08
CA SER A 31 0.20 14.23 -18.32
C SER A 31 1.01 13.07 -17.76
N PHE A 32 1.95 12.61 -18.58
CA PHE A 32 2.95 11.59 -18.29
C PHE A 32 4.14 12.25 -17.57
N ILE A 33 4.02 12.45 -16.26
CA ILE A 33 5.14 12.82 -15.40
C ILE A 33 4.92 12.13 -14.05
N GLN A 34 5.81 11.21 -13.66
CA GLN A 34 5.93 10.80 -12.26
C GLN A 34 6.24 12.06 -11.44
N GLY A 35 5.24 12.62 -10.78
CA GLY A 35 5.43 13.78 -9.93
C GLY A 35 6.19 13.40 -8.65
N VAL A 36 6.61 14.43 -7.93
CA VAL A 36 7.31 14.28 -6.64
C VAL A 36 6.43 13.54 -5.62
N LYS A 37 5.11 13.72 -5.71
CA LYS A 37 4.15 13.07 -4.81
C LYS A 37 4.10 11.57 -5.04
N GLU A 38 4.03 11.13 -6.28
CA GLU A 38 4.01 9.73 -6.67
C GLU A 38 5.30 9.03 -6.24
N ARG A 39 6.46 9.67 -6.45
CA ARG A 39 7.75 9.13 -5.98
C ARG A 39 7.80 8.96 -4.47
N SER A 40 7.24 9.89 -3.69
CA SER A 40 7.21 9.76 -2.23
C SER A 40 6.34 8.58 -1.77
N GLN A 41 5.22 8.33 -2.46
CA GLN A 41 4.35 7.20 -2.17
C GLN A 41 4.98 5.88 -2.57
N GLU A 42 5.63 5.84 -3.74
CA GLU A 42 6.44 4.71 -4.19
C GLU A 42 7.49 4.34 -3.14
N GLN A 43 8.23 5.33 -2.62
CA GLN A 43 9.25 5.09 -1.60
C GLN A 43 8.64 4.48 -0.33
N CYS A 44 7.50 5.00 0.14
CA CYS A 44 6.82 4.44 1.30
C CYS A 44 6.39 2.98 1.09
N VAL A 45 5.86 2.65 -0.10
CA VAL A 45 5.48 1.28 -0.45
C VAL A 45 6.71 0.40 -0.57
N ARG A 46 7.80 0.89 -1.16
CA ARG A 46 9.09 0.20 -1.30
C ARG A 46 9.63 -0.24 0.05
N GLU A 47 9.77 0.72 0.97
CA GLU A 47 10.31 0.48 2.31
C GLU A 47 9.44 -0.53 3.08
N THR A 48 8.11 -0.44 2.94
CA THR A 48 7.19 -1.39 3.59
C THR A 48 7.32 -2.81 3.02
N CYS A 49 7.43 -2.93 1.69
CA CYS A 49 7.60 -4.22 1.01
C CYS A 49 8.95 -4.85 1.35
N GLU A 50 10.04 -4.07 1.35
CA GLU A 50 11.38 -4.55 1.72
C GLU A 50 11.45 -5.02 3.18
N ALA A 51 10.76 -4.34 4.10
CA ALA A 51 10.67 -4.76 5.50
C ALA A 51 9.91 -6.08 5.69
N SER A 52 8.93 -6.37 4.82
CA SER A 52 8.05 -7.55 4.93
C SER A 52 8.56 -8.76 4.13
N LEU A 53 9.38 -8.55 3.11
CA LEU A 53 9.92 -9.61 2.27
C LEU A 53 11.21 -10.21 2.86
N LEU A 54 11.33 -11.53 2.83
CA LEU A 54 12.57 -12.22 3.21
C LEU A 54 13.56 -12.21 2.05
N SER A 55 14.19 -11.05 1.79
CA SER A 55 15.16 -10.87 0.70
C SER A 55 16.37 -11.82 0.80
N SER A 56 16.68 -12.33 1.99
CA SER A 56 17.79 -13.28 2.23
C SER A 56 17.61 -14.63 1.52
N LEU A 57 16.37 -15.03 1.21
CA LEU A 57 16.07 -16.30 0.53
C LEU A 57 16.33 -16.25 -0.98
N HIS A 58 16.43 -15.05 -1.56
CA HIS A 58 16.52 -14.86 -3.02
C HIS A 58 17.59 -13.84 -3.44
N PRO A 59 18.89 -14.11 -3.17
CA PRO A 59 19.98 -13.14 -3.36
C PRO A 59 20.31 -12.80 -4.84
N ARG A 60 19.75 -13.54 -5.81
CA ARG A 60 19.92 -13.30 -7.26
C ARG A 60 18.59 -13.12 -7.98
N SER A 61 17.56 -12.67 -7.26
CA SER A 61 16.25 -12.44 -7.82
C SER A 61 15.93 -10.95 -7.80
N SER A 62 15.33 -10.48 -8.88
CA SER A 62 14.74 -9.15 -8.96
C SER A 62 13.23 -9.28 -8.86
N LEU A 63 12.62 -8.44 -8.04
CA LEU A 63 11.18 -8.35 -7.88
C LEU A 63 10.72 -7.01 -8.44
N THR A 64 9.85 -7.06 -9.43
CA THR A 64 9.19 -5.88 -9.99
C THR A 64 7.72 -5.90 -9.60
N LEU A 65 7.31 -4.93 -8.78
CA LEU A 65 5.92 -4.70 -8.42
C LEU A 65 5.38 -3.50 -9.20
N ILE A 66 4.32 -3.72 -9.98
CA ILE A 66 3.69 -2.69 -10.80
C ILE A 66 2.30 -2.44 -10.22
N LEU A 67 2.05 -1.20 -9.78
CA LEU A 67 0.75 -0.76 -9.28
C LEU A 67 0.15 0.24 -10.27
N GLN A 68 -1.08 -0.02 -10.70
CA GLN A 68 -1.80 0.84 -11.61
C GLN A 68 -3.10 1.33 -10.97
N VAL A 69 -3.26 2.65 -10.91
CA VAL A 69 -4.48 3.28 -10.41
C VAL A 69 -5.55 3.20 -11.49
N LEU A 70 -6.59 2.40 -11.24
CA LEU A 70 -7.77 2.33 -12.12
C LEU A 70 -8.79 3.42 -11.75
N HIS A 71 -8.98 3.63 -10.45
CA HIS A 71 -9.89 4.62 -9.90
C HIS A 71 -9.30 5.19 -8.61
N ASN A 72 -9.54 6.47 -8.37
CA ASN A 72 -9.07 7.18 -7.18
C ASN A 72 -10.25 7.83 -6.50
N ASP A 73 -10.66 7.26 -5.36
CA ASP A 73 -11.70 7.80 -4.48
C ASP A 73 -11.15 8.06 -3.07
N GLY A 74 -9.89 8.47 -2.97
CA GLY A 74 -9.20 8.70 -1.69
C GLY A 74 -8.39 7.50 -1.21
N SER A 75 -7.63 7.69 -0.13
CA SER A 75 -6.91 6.62 0.57
C SER A 75 -5.99 5.77 -0.33
N LEU A 76 -5.34 6.41 -1.31
CA LEU A 76 -4.52 5.73 -2.33
C LEU A 76 -3.37 4.91 -1.73
N LEU A 77 -2.66 5.45 -0.73
CA LEU A 77 -1.48 4.79 -0.16
C LEU A 77 -1.85 3.48 0.54
N SER A 78 -2.96 3.46 1.29
CA SER A 78 -3.46 2.22 1.92
C SER A 78 -3.90 1.20 0.87
N CYS A 79 -4.54 1.64 -0.21
CA CYS A 79 -4.90 0.77 -1.33
C CYS A 79 -3.68 0.12 -1.97
N PHE A 80 -2.61 0.89 -2.23
CA PHE A 80 -1.36 0.38 -2.78
C PHE A 80 -0.70 -0.69 -1.91
N LEU A 81 -0.61 -0.44 -0.60
CA LEU A 81 -0.07 -1.41 0.35
C LEU A 81 -0.89 -2.70 0.35
N ASN A 82 -2.22 -2.57 0.39
CA ASN A 82 -3.11 -3.73 0.41
C ASN A 82 -3.05 -4.53 -0.90
N ALA A 83 -2.97 -3.86 -2.04
CA ALA A 83 -2.78 -4.49 -3.34
C ALA A 83 -1.43 -5.20 -3.44
N ALA A 84 -0.36 -4.59 -2.92
CA ALA A 84 0.97 -5.18 -2.91
C ALA A 84 1.03 -6.45 -2.05
N CYS A 85 0.46 -6.42 -0.84
CA CYS A 85 0.42 -7.59 0.04
C CYS A 85 -0.36 -8.75 -0.61
N MET A 86 -1.52 -8.46 -1.23
CA MET A 86 -2.30 -9.47 -1.94
C MET A 86 -1.54 -10.03 -3.16
N ALA A 87 -0.82 -9.18 -3.90
CA ALA A 87 0.00 -9.62 -5.03
C ALA A 87 1.13 -10.55 -4.58
N PHE A 88 1.78 -10.27 -3.44
CA PHE A 88 2.82 -11.13 -2.89
C PHE A 88 2.28 -12.47 -2.41
N MET A 89 1.09 -12.48 -1.80
CA MET A 89 0.41 -13.73 -1.43
C MET A 89 0.04 -14.57 -2.66
N ASP A 90 -0.50 -13.96 -3.73
CA ASP A 90 -0.85 -14.67 -4.97
C ASP A 90 0.41 -15.18 -5.71
N ALA A 91 1.51 -14.42 -5.66
CA ALA A 91 2.79 -14.81 -6.23
C ALA A 91 3.54 -15.88 -5.42
N GLY A 92 3.09 -16.17 -4.18
CA GLY A 92 3.72 -17.16 -3.31
C GLY A 92 5.11 -16.76 -2.83
N LEU A 93 5.36 -15.46 -2.66
CA LEU A 93 6.67 -14.96 -2.22
C LEU A 93 6.86 -15.20 -0.71
N PRO A 94 8.08 -15.55 -0.27
CA PRO A 94 8.37 -15.71 1.15
C PRO A 94 8.39 -14.34 1.84
N MET A 95 7.38 -14.09 2.66
CA MET A 95 7.26 -12.91 3.52
C MET A 95 7.48 -13.32 4.97
N SER A 96 8.14 -12.46 5.75
CA SER A 96 8.26 -12.63 7.21
C SER A 96 6.90 -12.44 7.87
N CYS A 97 6.10 -11.52 7.34
CA CYS A 97 4.77 -11.22 7.83
C CYS A 97 3.87 -10.62 6.74
N LEU A 98 2.55 -10.65 6.96
CA LEU A 98 1.61 -9.88 6.14
C LEU A 98 1.51 -8.45 6.68
N PHE A 99 1.22 -7.52 5.79
CA PHE A 99 1.00 -6.12 6.15
C PHE A 99 -0.28 -5.59 5.53
N CYS A 100 -0.90 -4.60 6.16
CA CYS A 100 -2.02 -3.88 5.59
C CYS A 100 -1.87 -2.38 5.80
N GLY A 101 -2.31 -1.60 4.82
CA GLY A 101 -2.42 -0.16 4.91
C GLY A 101 -3.81 0.27 5.38
N VAL A 102 -3.87 1.16 6.37
CA VAL A 102 -5.09 1.82 6.83
C VAL A 102 -4.87 3.32 6.80
N THR A 103 -5.79 4.06 6.19
CA THR A 103 -5.78 5.52 6.21
C THR A 103 -6.86 6.04 7.16
N CYS A 104 -6.49 7.01 7.98
CA CYS A 104 -7.35 7.73 8.90
C CYS A 104 -7.33 9.21 8.53
N ALA A 105 -8.51 9.82 8.41
CA ALA A 105 -8.67 11.26 8.32
C ALA A 105 -9.15 11.80 9.66
N ILE A 106 -8.61 12.94 10.07
CA ILE A 106 -9.11 13.71 11.21
C ILE A 106 -9.92 14.86 10.62
N ALA A 107 -11.23 14.82 10.86
CA ALA A 107 -12.14 15.87 10.45
C ALA A 107 -11.93 17.15 11.29
N SER A 108 -12.50 18.26 10.81
CA SER A 108 -12.33 19.57 11.45
C SER A 108 -12.94 19.66 12.86
N ASP A 109 -13.89 18.77 13.15
CA ASP A 109 -14.56 18.59 14.44
C ASP A 109 -13.78 17.69 15.42
N GLY A 110 -12.64 17.13 15.00
CA GLY A 110 -11.82 16.21 15.79
C GLY A 110 -12.28 14.74 15.70
N GLN A 111 -13.26 14.41 14.85
CA GLN A 111 -13.66 13.02 14.63
C GLN A 111 -12.64 12.29 13.74
N VAL A 112 -12.22 11.09 14.16
CA VAL A 112 -11.37 10.20 13.37
C VAL A 112 -12.24 9.32 12.46
N ILE A 113 -12.00 9.39 11.16
CA ILE A 113 -12.68 8.60 10.12
C ILE A 113 -11.67 7.62 9.51
N THR A 114 -11.98 6.33 9.53
CA THR A 114 -11.19 5.29 8.86
C THR A 114 -11.61 5.14 7.41
N ASP A 115 -10.64 4.97 6.51
CA ASP A 115 -10.82 4.83 5.06
C ASP A 115 -11.64 5.99 4.45
N PRO A 116 -11.12 7.24 4.53
CA PRO A 116 -11.82 8.40 4.01
C PRO A 116 -11.96 8.37 2.49
N THR A 117 -13.10 8.87 1.99
CA THR A 117 -13.30 9.14 0.56
C THR A 117 -12.55 10.38 0.10
N ALA A 118 -12.44 10.60 -1.21
CA ALA A 118 -11.75 11.77 -1.78
C ALA A 118 -12.33 13.11 -1.31
N THR A 119 -13.65 13.17 -1.05
CA THR A 119 -14.30 14.37 -0.51
C THR A 119 -13.92 14.58 0.95
N GLN A 120 -13.95 13.52 1.76
CA GLN A 120 -13.58 13.57 3.18
C GLN A 120 -12.09 13.90 3.36
N GLU A 121 -11.20 13.36 2.53
CA GLU A 121 -9.77 13.68 2.54
C GLU A 121 -9.54 15.18 2.33
N LYS A 122 -10.30 15.82 1.43
CA LYS A 122 -10.18 17.25 1.14
C LYS A 122 -10.72 18.16 2.26
N GLU A 123 -11.75 17.71 2.96
CA GLU A 123 -12.35 18.44 4.09
C GLU A 123 -11.64 18.18 5.42
N SER A 124 -10.81 17.14 5.47
CA SER A 124 -10.05 16.75 6.65
C SER A 124 -8.92 17.73 6.96
N ARG A 125 -8.65 17.90 8.25
CA ARG A 125 -7.55 18.72 8.76
C ARG A 125 -6.21 17.98 8.66
N ALA A 126 -6.25 16.66 8.84
CA ALA A 126 -5.08 15.81 8.76
C ALA A 126 -5.43 14.44 8.20
N LEU A 127 -4.47 13.84 7.50
CA LEU A 127 -4.56 12.51 6.94
C LEU A 127 -3.34 11.71 7.38
N LEU A 128 -3.59 10.55 7.95
CA LEU A 128 -2.58 9.65 8.49
C LEU A 128 -2.78 8.28 7.87
N THR A 129 -1.76 7.75 7.21
CA THR A 129 -1.77 6.37 6.69
C THR A 129 -0.73 5.56 7.43
N PHE A 130 -1.15 4.38 7.92
CA PHE A 130 -0.30 3.44 8.64
C PHE A 130 -0.24 2.12 7.89
N ALA A 131 0.97 1.57 7.74
CA ALA A 131 1.17 0.18 7.41
C ALA A 131 1.35 -0.61 8.71
N ILE A 132 0.52 -1.62 8.92
CA ILE A 132 0.52 -2.42 10.15
C ILE A 132 0.92 -3.85 9.80
N ASP A 133 1.75 -4.45 10.64
CA ASP A 133 2.13 -5.85 10.58
C ASP A 133 1.04 -6.76 11.19
N SER A 134 0.74 -7.87 10.54
CA SER A 134 -0.15 -8.93 11.02
C SER A 134 0.35 -9.70 12.25
N THR A 135 1.66 -9.79 12.46
CA THR A 135 2.24 -10.66 13.50
C THR A 135 2.30 -9.93 14.83
N GLU A 136 2.95 -8.77 14.85
CA GLU A 136 3.18 -8.02 16.08
C GLU A 136 2.24 -6.81 16.22
N GLN A 137 1.36 -6.56 15.24
CA GLN A 137 0.51 -5.36 15.17
C GLN A 137 1.28 -4.03 15.29
N LYS A 138 2.57 -4.07 14.91
CA LYS A 138 3.46 -2.91 14.92
C LYS A 138 3.26 -2.10 13.64
N VAL A 139 3.48 -0.80 13.77
CA VAL A 139 3.48 0.12 12.63
C VAL A 139 4.81 -0.03 11.89
N LEU A 140 4.75 -0.49 10.64
CA LEU A 140 5.90 -0.61 9.74
C LEU A 140 6.25 0.73 9.09
N MET A 141 5.22 1.48 8.70
CA MET A 141 5.36 2.79 8.05
C MET A 141 4.21 3.69 8.46
N SER A 142 4.49 4.98 8.63
CA SER A 142 3.49 6.00 8.89
C SER A 142 3.72 7.20 7.99
N SER A 143 2.73 7.53 7.16
CA SER A 143 2.73 8.75 6.37
C SER A 143 1.68 9.70 6.93
N THR A 144 2.10 10.89 7.35
CA THR A 144 1.20 11.86 7.98
C THR A 144 1.24 13.18 7.23
N LYS A 145 0.07 13.76 7.00
CA LYS A 145 -0.11 15.05 6.33
C LYS A 145 -1.11 15.89 7.14
N GLY A 146 -0.83 17.19 7.26
CA GLY A 146 -1.70 18.11 7.99
C GLY A 146 -1.28 18.30 9.44
N SER A 147 -2.20 18.83 10.26
CA SER A 147 -1.91 19.24 11.64
C SER A 147 -2.76 18.44 12.63
N PHE A 148 -2.13 17.79 13.59
CA PHE A 148 -2.79 16.95 14.59
C PHE A 148 -2.01 16.96 15.91
N SER A 149 -2.68 16.61 17.00
CA SER A 149 -2.13 16.46 18.33
C SER A 149 -1.59 15.05 18.57
N VAL A 150 -0.76 14.89 19.60
CA VAL A 150 -0.21 13.58 19.99
C VAL A 150 -1.33 12.62 20.42
N HIS A 151 -2.38 13.13 21.07
CA HIS A 151 -3.53 12.33 21.49
C HIS A 151 -4.30 11.77 20.27
N GLU A 152 -4.58 12.61 19.28
CA GLU A 152 -5.24 12.17 18.04
C GLU A 152 -4.39 11.15 17.28
N LEU A 153 -3.06 11.30 17.26
CA LEU A 153 -2.16 10.32 16.66
C LEU A 153 -2.27 8.95 17.35
N GLN A 154 -2.24 8.93 18.68
CA GLN A 154 -2.37 7.69 19.46
C GLN A 154 -3.71 7.01 19.22
N GLU A 155 -4.79 7.79 19.16
CA GLU A 155 -6.13 7.30 18.84
C GLU A 155 -6.20 6.72 17.43
N CYS A 156 -5.63 7.41 16.43
CA CYS A 156 -5.58 6.91 15.05
C CYS A 156 -4.82 5.59 14.94
N ILE A 157 -3.70 5.43 15.67
CA ILE A 157 -2.94 4.18 15.67
C ILE A 157 -3.77 3.04 16.27
N ALA A 158 -4.43 3.27 17.42
CA ALA A 158 -5.27 2.26 18.06
C ALA A 158 -6.45 1.84 17.16
N ILE A 159 -7.11 2.82 16.52
CA ILE A 159 -8.18 2.55 15.56
C ILE A 159 -7.66 1.78 14.35
N SER A 160 -6.50 2.16 13.83
CA SER A 160 -5.87 1.48 12.68
C SER A 160 -5.51 0.03 13.01
N GLN A 161 -5.02 -0.24 14.23
CA GLN A 161 -4.75 -1.60 14.70
C GLN A 161 -6.03 -2.44 14.74
N MET A 162 -7.12 -1.92 15.30
CA MET A 162 -8.41 -2.62 15.30
C MET A 162 -8.97 -2.84 13.88
N ALA A 163 -8.78 -1.87 12.98
CA ALA A 163 -9.19 -2.01 11.58
C ALA A 163 -8.33 -3.05 10.83
N SER A 164 -7.03 -3.10 11.12
CA SER A 164 -6.09 -4.03 10.51
C SER A 164 -6.48 -5.50 10.72
N GLU A 165 -6.98 -5.85 11.91
CA GLU A 165 -7.44 -7.21 12.20
C GLU A 165 -8.55 -7.67 11.25
N LYS A 166 -9.50 -6.77 10.95
CA LYS A 166 -10.59 -7.06 10.00
C LYS A 166 -10.07 -7.23 8.58
N ILE A 167 -9.07 -6.44 8.18
CA ILE A 167 -8.45 -6.53 6.85
C ILE A 167 -7.66 -7.85 6.73
N PHE A 168 -6.91 -8.24 7.76
CA PHE A 168 -6.20 -9.53 7.76
C PHE A 168 -7.16 -10.72 7.74
N GLN A 169 -8.29 -10.62 8.43
CA GLN A 169 -9.34 -11.62 8.32
C GLN A 169 -9.89 -11.70 6.89
N PHE A 170 -10.14 -10.55 6.26
CA PHE A 170 -10.56 -10.48 4.86
C PHE A 170 -9.53 -11.09 3.90
N TYR A 171 -8.23 -10.90 4.13
CA TYR A 171 -7.18 -11.54 3.34
C TYR A 171 -7.25 -13.06 3.42
N ARG A 172 -7.35 -13.60 4.64
CA ARG A 172 -7.44 -15.05 4.85
C ARG A 172 -8.66 -15.63 4.16
N GLU A 173 -9.82 -14.99 4.29
CA GLU A 173 -11.04 -15.43 3.63
C GLU A 173 -10.94 -15.36 2.10
N SER A 174 -10.36 -14.29 1.57
CA SER A 174 -10.21 -14.10 0.12
C SER A 174 -9.30 -15.16 -0.49
N VAL A 175 -8.18 -15.45 0.17
CA VAL A 175 -7.24 -16.51 -0.21
C VAL A 175 -7.92 -17.87 -0.14
N GLN A 176 -8.60 -18.20 0.97
CA GLN A 176 -9.31 -19.47 1.12
C GLN A 176 -10.37 -19.69 0.04
N ARG A 177 -11.20 -18.66 -0.27
CA ARG A 177 -12.23 -18.75 -1.32
C ARG A 177 -11.66 -19.01 -2.71
N ARG A 178 -10.44 -18.54 -2.99
CA ARG A 178 -9.76 -18.78 -4.27
C ARG A 178 -9.26 -20.22 -4.35
N TYR A 179 -8.58 -20.71 -3.32
CA TYR A 179 -8.01 -22.06 -3.32
C TYR A 179 -9.07 -23.17 -3.10
N SER A 180 -10.19 -22.88 -2.43
CA SER A 180 -11.27 -23.87 -2.24
C SER A 180 -11.99 -24.28 -3.53
N LYS A 181 -11.76 -23.56 -4.64
CA LYS A 181 -12.29 -23.92 -5.97
C LYS A 181 -11.27 -24.68 -6.82
N THR A 182 -10.00 -24.67 -6.41
CA THR A 182 -8.89 -25.26 -7.18
C THR A 182 -8.43 -26.59 -6.59
N LEU A 183 -8.78 -26.87 -5.33
CA LEU A 183 -8.67 -28.18 -4.67
C LEU A 183 -9.99 -28.95 -4.80
#